data_AF-A0A8T5QEL3-F1
#
_entry.id   AF-A0A8T5QEL3-F1
#
_cell.length_a   1.000
_cell.length_b   1.000
_cell.length_c   1.000
_cell.angle_alpha   90.00
_cell.angle_beta   90.00
_cell.angle_gamma   90.00
#
_symmetry.space_group_name_H-M   'P 1'
#
loop_
_entity.id
_entity.type
_entity.pdbx_description
1 polymer ?
#
loop_
_entity_poly.entity_id
_entity_poly.type
_entity_poly.pdbx_seq_one_letter_code
_entity_poly.pdbx_strand_id
1 'polypeptide(L)' 'MLNLVMHIGTLIRIEITEKENAESVVLSVKRKIPRVDCLNAVHARNHRAILISQDKHIIHGLSDIAKSVRPEMIA' A
#
# COMPACT_ATOMS: atom_id res chain seq x y z
N MET A 1 -2.56 13.34 2.57
CA MET A 1 -2.75 11.92 2.91
C MET A 1 -1.92 11.63 4.16
N LEU A 2 -2.54 11.04 5.18
CA LEU A 2 -1.82 10.56 6.36
C LEU A 2 -1.38 9.12 6.07
N ASN A 3 -0.09 8.82 6.21
CA ASN A 3 0.39 7.44 6.08
C ASN A 3 0.36 6.81 7.47
N LEU A 4 -0.63 5.96 7.71
CA LEU A 4 -0.86 5.30 8.98
C LEU A 4 -0.83 3.79 8.80
N VAL A 5 -0.28 3.09 9.77
CA VAL A 5 -0.35 1.62 9.87
C VAL A 5 -0.96 1.26 11.22
N MET A 6 -1.93 0.34 11.21
CA MET A 6 -2.48 -0.23 12.43
C MET A 6 -1.54 -1.32 12.95
N HIS A 7 -1.05 -1.16 14.17
CA HIS A 7 -0.21 -2.14 14.85
C HIS A 7 -0.72 -2.31 16.29
N ILE A 8 -1.17 -3.52 16.64
CA ILE A 8 -1.66 -3.88 17.99
C ILE A 8 -2.70 -2.86 18.49
N GLY A 9 -3.73 -2.59 17.68
CA GLY A 9 -4.82 -1.66 18.02
C GLY A 9 -4.43 -0.17 18.04
N THR A 10 -3.18 0.16 17.68
CA THR A 10 -2.69 1.55 17.64
C THR A 10 -2.39 1.97 16.22
N LEU A 11 -2.84 3.16 15.83
CA LEU A 11 -2.46 3.78 14.56
C LEU A 11 -1.12 4.51 14.72
N ILE A 12 -0.13 4.07 13.95
CA ILE A 12 1.21 4.65 13.94
C ILE A 12 1.39 5.43 12.64
N ARG A 13 1.80 6.70 12.76
CA ARG A 13 2.21 7.49 11.59
C ARG A 13 3.56 6.99 11.11
N ILE A 14 3.63 6.68 9.83
CA ILE A 14 4.87 6.30 9.15
C ILE A 14 5.36 7.43 8.26
N GLU A 15 6.68 7.58 8.18
CA GLU A 15 7.31 8.51 7.27
C GLU A 15 7.54 7.84 5.91
N ILE A 16 7.45 8.62 4.84
CA ILE A 16 7.78 8.14 3.51
C ILE A 16 9.26 8.35 3.30
N THR A 17 10.01 7.27 3.13
CA THR A 17 11.43 7.37 2.76
C THR A 17 11.58 7.77 1.29
N GLU A 18 12.70 8.42 0.94
CA GLU A 18 13.00 8.75 -0.45
C GLU A 18 13.03 7.52 -1.36
N LYS A 19 13.51 6.38 -0.83
CA LYS A 19 13.58 5.10 -1.54
C LYS A 19 12.19 4.58 -1.89
N GLU A 20 11.25 4.60 -0.95
CA GLU A 20 9.86 4.18 -1.20
C GLU A 20 9.17 5.12 -2.19
N ASN A 21 9.43 6.42 -2.07
CA ASN A 21 8.91 7.40 -3.00
C ASN A 21 9.42 7.14 -4.43
N ALA A 22 10.72 6.94 -4.61
CA ALA A 22 11.32 6.62 -5.91
C ALA A 22 10.78 5.31 -6.48
N GLU A 23 10.67 4.26 -5.66
CA GLU A 23 10.12 2.98 -6.07
C GLU A 23 8.65 3.12 -6.53
N SER A 24 7.84 3.89 -5.81
CA SER A 24 6.43 4.11 -6.17
C SER A 24 6.27 4.79 -7.54
N VAL A 25 7.19 5.70 -7.90
CA VAL A 25 7.20 6.36 -9.21
C VAL A 25 7.50 5.35 -10.31
N VAL A 26 8.53 4.53 -10.12
CA VAL A 26 8.91 3.48 -11.09
C VAL A 26 7.78 2.49 -11.31
N LEU A 27 7.13 2.03 -10.23
CA LEU A 27 5.99 1.11 -10.30
C LEU A 27 4.80 1.75 -11.00
N SER A 28 4.50 3.00 -10.70
CA SER A 28 3.38 3.74 -11.29
C SER A 28 3.53 3.83 -12.81
N VAL A 29 4.71 4.22 -13.29
CA VAL A 29 5.01 4.29 -14.72
C VAL A 29 4.93 2.90 -15.37
N LYS A 30 5.56 1.89 -14.76
CA LYS A 30 5.61 0.52 -15.32
C LYS A 30 4.22 -0.12 -15.44
N ARG A 31 3.36 0.09 -14.44
CA ARG A 31 2.05 -0.59 -14.33
C ARG A 31 0.87 0.26 -14.78
N LYS A 32 1.09 1.55 -15.04
CA LYS A 32 0.02 2.54 -15.31
C LYS A 32 -1.01 2.60 -14.17
N ILE A 33 -0.54 2.45 -12.94
CA ILE A 33 -1.35 2.53 -11.70
C ILE A 33 -1.05 3.86 -11.01
N PRO A 34 -2.02 4.54 -10.38
CA PRO A 34 -1.76 5.77 -9.65
C PRO A 34 -0.60 5.61 -8.64
N ARG A 35 0.30 6.60 -8.61
CA ARG A 35 1.49 6.57 -7.76
C ARG A 35 1.17 6.33 -6.29
N VAL A 36 0.07 6.92 -5.82
CA VAL A 36 -0.39 6.78 -4.43
C VAL A 36 -0.73 5.32 -4.09
N ASP A 37 -1.36 4.59 -5.01
CA ASP A 37 -1.69 3.17 -4.81
C ASP A 37 -0.42 2.33 -4.78
N CYS A 38 0.53 2.60 -5.68
CA CYS A 38 1.85 1.96 -5.67
C CYS A 38 2.60 2.24 -4.36
N LEU A 39 2.55 3.48 -3.87
CA LEU A 39 3.19 3.88 -2.62
C LEU A 39 2.57 3.15 -1.41
N ASN A 40 1.24 3.06 -1.35
CA ASN A 40 0.55 2.32 -0.31
C ASN A 40 0.91 0.82 -0.32
N ALA A 41 1.05 0.21 -1.49
CA ALA A 41 1.51 -1.17 -1.61
C ALA A 41 2.97 -1.36 -1.15
N VAL A 42 3.88 -0.44 -1.53
CA VAL A 42 5.28 -0.45 -1.07
C VAL A 42 5.36 -0.33 0.45
N HIS A 43 4.58 0.57 1.05
CA HIS A 43 4.52 0.69 2.50
C HIS A 43 3.98 -0.57 3.17
N ALA A 44 2.87 -1.11 2.67
CA ALA A 44 2.29 -2.34 3.22
C ALA A 44 3.32 -3.48 3.19
N ARG A 45 4.06 -3.64 2.09
CA ARG A 45 5.15 -4.61 1.98
C ARG A 45 6.25 -4.38 3.03
N ASN A 46 6.79 -3.16 3.12
CA ASN A 46 7.93 -2.85 3.97
C ASN A 46 7.59 -2.99 5.47
N HIS A 47 6.36 -2.67 5.85
CA HIS A 47 5.86 -2.81 7.21
C HIS A 47 5.22 -4.18 7.50
N ARG A 48 5.27 -5.13 6.55
CA ARG A 48 4.59 -6.45 6.64
C ARG A 48 3.11 -6.32 7.01
N ALA A 49 2.47 -5.26 6.56
CA ALA A 49 1.07 -4.97 6.77
C ALA A 49 0.21 -5.54 5.63
N ILE A 50 -1.09 -5.69 5.91
CA ILE A 50 -2.09 -6.07 4.91
C ILE A 50 -2.77 -4.79 4.44
N LEU A 51 -2.90 -4.65 3.13
CA LEU A 51 -3.59 -3.51 2.53
C LEU A 51 -5.09 -3.81 2.45
N ILE A 52 -5.90 -2.99 3.10
CA ILE A 52 -7.35 -3.12 3.09
C ILE A 52 -7.91 -2.09 2.12
N SER A 53 -8.52 -2.54 1.02
CA SER A 53 -9.05 -1.62 0.01
C SER A 53 -10.19 -2.26 -0.81
N GLN A 54 -11.09 -1.40 -1.32
CA GLN A 54 -12.07 -1.78 -2.34
C GLN A 54 -11.59 -1.46 -3.77
N ASP A 55 -10.44 -0.79 -3.91
CA ASP A 55 -9.89 -0.37 -5.20
C ASP A 55 -9.36 -1.56 -6.01
N LYS A 56 -9.85 -1.70 -7.24
CA LYS A 56 -9.44 -2.77 -8.17
C LYS A 56 -7.96 -2.70 -8.53
N HIS A 57 -7.37 -1.52 -8.65
CA HIS A 57 -5.94 -1.37 -8.93
C HIS A 57 -5.09 -1.98 -7.83
N ILE A 58 -5.50 -1.84 -6.57
CA ILE A 58 -4.77 -2.39 -5.43
C ILE A 58 -5.03 -3.89 -5.28
N ILE A 59 -6.29 -4.32 -5.44
CA ILE A 59 -6.67 -5.73 -5.27
C ILE A 59 -6.07 -6.62 -6.36
N HIS A 60 -6.04 -6.16 -7.62
CA HIS A 60 -5.57 -6.98 -8.73
C HIS A 60 -4.20 -6.56 -9.27
N GLY A 61 -3.90 -5.26 -9.29
CA GLY A 61 -2.71 -4.73 -9.95
C GLY A 61 -1.45 -4.68 -9.08
N LEU A 62 -1.57 -4.89 -7.77
CA LEU A 62 -0.47 -4.77 -6.79
C LEU A 62 -0.38 -5.95 -5.81
N SER A 63 -1.13 -7.03 -6.05
CA SER A 63 -1.22 -8.20 -5.18
C SER A 63 0.10 -8.98 -5.04
N ASP A 64 1.01 -8.83 -5.99
CA ASP A 64 2.37 -9.38 -5.96
C ASP A 64 3.36 -8.51 -5.15
N ILE A 65 2.99 -7.27 -4.84
CA ILE A 65 3.83 -6.35 -4.05
C ILE A 65 3.45 -6.45 -2.57
N ALA A 66 2.15 -6.43 -2.28
CA ALA A 66 1.62 -6.52 -0.92
C ALA A 66 0.35 -7.35 -0.90
N LYS A 67 0.16 -8.10 0.19
CA LYS A 67 -1.11 -8.79 0.44
C LYS A 67 -2.21 -7.75 0.59
N SER A 68 -3.22 -7.85 -0.27
CA SER A 68 -4.40 -7.01 -0.21
C SER A 68 -5.63 -7.86 0.07
N VAL A 69 -6.57 -7.29 0.83
CA VAL A 69 -7.87 -7.90 1.13
C VAL A 69 -8.95 -6.84 1.01
N ARG A 70 -10.17 -7.28 0.71
CA ARG A 70 -11.32 -6.39 0.76
C ARG A 70 -11.79 -6.23 2.22
N PRO A 71 -12.39 -5.08 2.59
CA PRO A 71 -12.88 -4.86 3.95
C PRO A 71 -13.85 -5.95 4.43
N GLU A 72 -14.66 -6.51 3.53
CA GLU A 72 -15.69 -7.50 3.86
C GLU A 72 -15.09 -8.86 4.28
N MET A 73 -13.78 -9.08 4.10
CA MET A 73 -13.08 -10.32 4.48
C MET A 73 -12.50 -10.32 5.90
N ILE A 74 -12.58 -9.19 6.60
CA ILE A 74 -11.94 -8.96 7.90
C ILE A 74 -12.93 -8.42 8.93
N ALA A 75 -14.20 -8.29 8.55
CA ALA A 75 -15.32 -7.94 9.40
C ALA A 75 -15.91 -9.17 10.08
#